data_AF-A0A453PY73-F1
#
_entry.id   AF-A0A453PY73-F1
#
_cell.length_a   1.000
_cell.length_b   1.000
_cell.length_c   1.000
_cell.angle_alpha   90.00
_cell.angle_beta   90.00
_cell.angle_gamma   90.00
#
_symmetry.space_group_name_H-M   'P 1'
#
loop_
_entity.id
_entity.type
_entity.pdbx_description
1 polymer ?
#
loop_
_entity_poly.entity_id
_entity_poly.type
_entity_poly.pdbx_seq_one_letter_code
_entity_poly.pdbx_strand_id
1 'polypeptide(L)'
;FKALLRFAYTGSLPDMRKEEEDVTCQHLLVAADRYGMERLKLICEEKLCKYIDVGRAASILMLAERHHCEGLKKACFNFLALPANLRATVATDGLQHLSESCRSLMVKLMAMSLDNASECSSNVKTSF
;
A
#
# COMPACT_ATOMS: atom_id res chain seq x y z
N PHE A 1 15.56 -10.65 9.93
CA PHE A 1 15.67 -10.66 11.40
C PHE A 1 16.73 -9.71 11.96
N LYS A 2 17.96 -9.63 11.41
CA LYS A 2 19.03 -8.74 11.91
C LYS A 2 18.64 -7.26 12.06
N ALA A 3 17.85 -6.73 11.13
CA ALA A 3 17.37 -5.34 11.18
C ALA A 3 16.38 -5.09 12.35
N LEU A 4 15.51 -6.07 12.65
CA LEU A 4 14.58 -6.00 13.77
C LEU A 4 15.34 -5.97 15.11
N LEU A 5 16.30 -6.87 15.28
CA LEU A 5 17.15 -6.89 16.48
C LEU A 5 17.90 -5.57 16.65
N ARG A 6 18.52 -5.05 15.58
CA ARG A 6 19.17 -3.73 15.66
C ARG A 6 18.21 -2.65 16.14
N PHE A 7 17.02 -2.56 15.56
CA PHE A 7 16.03 -1.58 16.00
C PHE A 7 15.62 -1.75 17.47
N ALA A 8 15.45 -2.99 17.94
CA ALA A 8 15.13 -3.26 19.34
C ALA A 8 16.23 -2.77 20.31
N TYR A 9 17.50 -2.89 19.92
CA TYR A 9 18.64 -2.49 20.76
C TYR A 9 19.06 -1.03 20.61
N THR A 10 18.89 -0.42 19.42
CA THR A 10 19.39 0.94 19.11
C THR A 10 18.27 1.96 18.88
N GLY A 11 17.02 1.51 18.80
CA GLY A 11 15.88 2.35 18.47
C GLY A 11 15.89 2.93 17.04
N SER A 12 16.80 2.46 16.17
CA SER A 12 17.06 3.02 14.84
C SER A 12 17.16 1.92 13.78
N LEU A 13 16.58 2.17 12.60
CA LEU A 13 16.76 1.27 11.46
C LEU A 13 18.19 1.39 10.91
N PRO A 14 18.79 0.27 10.46
CA PRO A 14 20.08 0.34 9.76
C PRO A 14 19.92 1.10 8.44
N ASP A 15 21.00 1.75 7.98
CA ASP A 15 21.05 2.28 6.62
C ASP A 15 20.89 1.12 5.63
N MET A 16 19.80 1.17 4.87
CA MET A 16 19.48 0.22 3.82
C MET A 16 19.77 0.87 2.47
N ARG A 17 20.29 0.07 1.53
CA ARG A 17 20.37 0.50 0.13
C ARG A 17 18.95 0.75 -0.38
N LYS A 18 18.74 1.82 -1.14
CA LYS A 18 17.41 2.22 -1.63
C LYS A 18 16.73 1.12 -2.43
N GLU A 19 17.51 0.30 -3.14
CA GLU A 19 17.02 -0.79 -3.98
C GLU A 19 16.48 -1.98 -3.17
N GLU A 20 16.84 -2.09 -1.89
CA GLU A 20 16.44 -3.19 -0.99
C GLU A 20 15.54 -2.71 0.16
N GLU A 21 15.35 -1.39 0.27
CA GLU A 21 14.63 -0.78 1.39
C GLU A 21 13.16 -1.21 1.39
N ASP A 22 12.50 -1.31 0.24
CA ASP A 22 11.11 -1.75 0.16
C ASP A 22 10.94 -3.21 0.62
N VAL A 23 11.70 -4.15 0.06
CA VAL A 23 11.67 -5.57 0.43
C VAL A 23 12.02 -5.75 1.91
N THR A 24 13.00 -4.99 2.40
CA THR A 24 13.40 -5.07 3.80
C THR A 24 12.33 -4.48 4.72
N CYS A 25 11.70 -3.36 4.35
CA CYS A 25 10.56 -2.78 5.08
C CYS A 25 9.35 -3.70 5.08
N GLN A 26 9.05 -4.43 4.00
CA GLN A 26 7.98 -5.42 3.98
C GLN A 26 8.24 -6.52 5.02
N HIS A 27 9.44 -7.12 5.00
CA HIS A 27 9.80 -8.15 5.99
C HIS A 27 9.83 -7.63 7.42
N LEU A 28 10.27 -6.39 7.62
CA LEU A 28 10.26 -5.74 8.93
C LEU A 28 8.84 -5.47 9.41
N LEU A 29 7.92 -5.06 8.54
CA LEU A 29 6.53 -4.82 8.89
C LEU A 29 5.87 -6.10 9.38
N VAL A 30 6.04 -7.22 8.64
CA VAL A 30 5.56 -8.55 9.07
C VAL A 30 6.10 -8.93 10.44
N ALA A 31 7.39 -8.70 10.68
CA ALA A 31 8.02 -9.04 11.93
C ALA A 31 7.58 -8.09 13.06
N ALA A 32 7.50 -6.79 12.80
CA ALA A 32 7.06 -5.78 13.76
C ALA A 32 5.64 -6.06 14.23
N ASP A 33 4.73 -6.40 13.31
CA ASP A 33 3.36 -6.81 13.63
C ASP A 33 3.35 -8.09 14.50
N ARG A 34 4.14 -9.11 14.12
CA ARG A 34 4.25 -10.36 14.88
C ARG A 34 4.80 -10.18 16.30
N TYR A 35 5.70 -9.23 16.51
CA TYR A 35 6.34 -8.96 17.80
C TYR A 35 5.72 -7.77 18.56
N GLY A 36 4.62 -7.17 18.07
CA GLY A 36 3.95 -6.04 18.72
C GLY A 36 4.81 -4.76 18.78
N MET A 37 5.72 -4.57 17.83
CA MET A 37 6.62 -3.41 17.77
C MET A 37 5.99 -2.25 17.00
N GLU A 38 4.98 -1.61 17.59
CA GLU A 38 4.17 -0.56 16.93
C GLU A 38 5.00 0.58 16.32
N ARG A 39 6.02 1.08 17.03
CA ARG A 39 6.88 2.16 16.52
C ARG A 39 7.64 1.74 15.26
N LEU A 40 8.10 0.48 15.19
CA LEU A 40 8.79 -0.05 14.02
C LEU A 40 7.82 -0.25 12.84
N LYS A 41 6.61 -0.71 13.14
CA LYS A 41 5.53 -0.89 12.17
C LYS A 41 5.20 0.43 11.47
N LEU A 42 4.99 1.51 12.24
CA LEU A 42 4.73 2.86 11.69
C LEU A 42 5.87 3.37 10.79
N ILE A 43 7.13 3.16 11.18
CA ILE A 43 8.28 3.55 10.36
C ILE A 43 8.29 2.78 9.03
N CYS A 44 8.01 1.47 9.06
CA CYS A 44 7.94 0.67 7.85
C CYS A 44 6.78 1.09 6.95
N GLU A 45 5.63 1.44 7.51
CA GLU A 45 4.49 1.99 6.77
C GLU A 45 4.87 3.28 6.05
N GLU A 46 5.48 4.25 6.74
CA GLU A 46 5.88 5.53 6.14
C GLU A 46 6.88 5.34 4.99
N LYS A 47 7.81 4.40 5.15
CA LYS A 47 8.78 4.04 4.11
C LYS A 47 8.10 3.40 2.91
N LEU A 48 7.22 2.42 3.13
CA LEU A 48 6.52 1.71 2.06
C LEU A 48 5.57 2.61 1.26
N CYS A 49 5.00 3.65 1.88
CA CYS A 49 4.21 4.65 1.16
C CYS A 49 4.98 5.33 0.01
N LYS A 50 6.31 5.47 0.14
CA LYS A 50 7.18 6.09 -0.88
C LYS A 50 7.49 5.15 -2.06
N TYR A 51 7.21 3.85 -1.90
CA TYR A 51 7.49 2.80 -2.88
C TYR A 51 6.21 2.25 -3.55
N ILE A 52 5.07 2.91 -3.35
CA ILE A 52 3.84 2.57 -4.04
C ILE A 52 3.99 2.91 -5.52
N ASP A 53 3.95 1.88 -6.35
CA ASP A 53 4.04 1.97 -7.82
C ASP A 53 3.14 0.90 -8.44
N VAL A 54 2.84 1.00 -9.72
CA VAL A 54 1.97 0.10 -10.48
C VAL A 54 2.34 -1.38 -10.28
N GLY A 55 3.64 -1.71 -10.27
CA GLY A 55 4.08 -3.09 -10.07
C GLY A 55 3.97 -3.59 -8.63
N ARG A 56 3.87 -2.69 -7.63
CA ARG A 56 3.99 -3.02 -6.21
C ARG A 56 2.73 -2.70 -5.39
N ALA A 57 1.84 -1.87 -5.91
CA ALA A 57 0.64 -1.41 -5.22
C ALA A 57 -0.23 -2.57 -4.73
N ALA A 58 -0.39 -3.62 -5.53
CA ALA A 58 -1.13 -4.81 -5.12
C ALA A 58 -0.46 -5.56 -3.96
N SER A 59 0.85 -5.80 -4.05
CA SER A 59 1.61 -6.49 -2.99
C SER A 59 1.62 -5.70 -1.68
N ILE A 60 1.84 -4.38 -1.75
CA ILE A 60 1.85 -3.49 -0.58
C ILE A 60 0.44 -3.40 0.02
N LEU A 61 -0.62 -3.30 -0.81
CA LEU A 61 -2.01 -3.28 -0.34
C LEU A 61 -2.39 -4.58 0.39
N MET A 62 -2.01 -5.75 -0.15
CA MET A 62 -2.23 -7.03 0.54
C MET A 62 -1.50 -7.10 1.88
N LEU A 63 -0.26 -6.60 1.92
CA LEU A 63 0.52 -6.56 3.16
C LEU A 63 -0.17 -5.65 4.19
N ALA A 64 -0.64 -4.49 3.77
CA ALA A 64 -1.31 -3.54 4.63
C ALA A 64 -2.63 -4.09 5.18
N GLU A 65 -3.41 -4.81 4.36
CA GLU A 65 -4.63 -5.47 4.82
C GLU A 65 -4.33 -6.58 5.84
N ARG A 66 -3.34 -7.44 5.55
CA ARG A 66 -2.99 -8.58 6.39
C ARG A 66 -2.49 -8.17 7.77
N HIS A 67 -1.74 -7.08 7.84
CA HIS A 67 -1.12 -6.59 9.07
C HIS A 67 -1.84 -5.38 9.66
N HIS A 68 -3.07 -5.08 9.22
CA HIS A 68 -3.90 -3.99 9.74
C HIS A 68 -3.20 -2.61 9.75
N CYS A 69 -2.41 -2.33 8.71
CA CYS A 69 -1.70 -1.06 8.51
C CYS A 69 -2.62 -0.07 7.78
N GLU A 70 -3.53 0.57 8.51
CA GLU A 70 -4.56 1.44 7.91
C GLU A 70 -3.98 2.65 7.18
N GLY A 71 -2.86 3.20 7.63
CA GLY A 71 -2.18 4.33 6.97
C GLY A 71 -1.66 3.95 5.58
N LEU A 72 -0.90 2.84 5.52
CA LEU A 72 -0.37 2.29 4.28
C LEU A 72 -1.49 1.85 3.32
N LYS A 73 -2.53 1.21 3.86
CA LYS A 73 -3.72 0.80 3.11
C LYS A 73 -4.42 1.99 2.46
N LYS A 74 -4.64 3.07 3.21
CA LYS A 74 -5.24 4.31 2.68
C LYS A 74 -4.37 4.93 1.58
N ALA A 75 -3.05 4.94 1.73
CA ALA A 75 -2.15 5.44 0.70
C ALA A 75 -2.26 4.61 -0.60
N CYS A 76 -2.33 3.28 -0.48
CA CYS A 76 -2.52 2.39 -1.63
C CYS A 76 -3.88 2.64 -2.32
N PHE A 77 -4.97 2.77 -1.55
CA PHE A 77 -6.27 3.09 -2.11
C PHE A 77 -6.28 4.45 -2.81
N ASN A 78 -5.67 5.48 -2.24
CA ASN A 78 -5.56 6.79 -2.88
C ASN A 78 -4.79 6.71 -4.21
N PHE A 79 -3.71 5.92 -4.28
CA PHE A 79 -2.97 5.70 -5.51
C PHE A 79 -3.80 4.98 -6.58
N LEU A 80 -4.52 3.93 -6.18
CA LEU A 80 -5.38 3.14 -7.06
C LEU A 80 -6.72 3.82 -7.39
N ALA A 81 -7.11 4.87 -6.68
CA ALA A 81 -8.32 5.64 -6.96
C ALA A 81 -8.23 6.38 -8.31
N LEU A 82 -7.02 6.62 -8.83
CA LEU A 82 -6.82 7.16 -10.16
C LEU A 82 -7.07 6.07 -11.22
N PRO A 83 -8.00 6.28 -12.18
CA PRO A 83 -8.31 5.28 -13.20
C PRO A 83 -7.11 4.83 -14.04
N ALA A 84 -6.13 5.71 -14.27
CA ALA A 84 -4.90 5.39 -15.00
C ALA A 84 -4.03 4.39 -14.23
N ASN A 85 -3.83 4.62 -12.93
CA ASN A 85 -3.07 3.73 -12.05
C ASN A 85 -3.82 2.41 -11.84
N LEU A 86 -5.14 2.45 -11.68
CA LEU A 86 -5.97 1.26 -11.58
C LEU A 86 -5.85 0.40 -12.84
N ARG A 87 -6.01 1.00 -14.03
CA ARG A 87 -5.86 0.24 -15.28
C ARG A 87 -4.47 -0.34 -15.45
N ALA A 88 -3.43 0.42 -15.11
CA ALA A 88 -2.05 -0.05 -15.20
C ALA A 88 -1.78 -1.21 -14.22
N THR A 89 -2.35 -1.15 -13.00
CA THR A 89 -2.23 -2.21 -11.98
C THR A 89 -3.11 -3.42 -12.26
N VAL A 90 -4.20 -3.27 -13.01
CA VAL A 90 -5.03 -4.38 -13.52
C VAL A 90 -4.34 -5.07 -14.70
N ALA A 91 -3.64 -4.29 -15.52
CA ALA A 91 -2.84 -4.82 -16.63
C ALA A 91 -1.62 -5.62 -16.15
N THR A 92 -1.22 -5.47 -14.89
CA THR A 92 -0.28 -6.39 -14.24
C THR A 92 -1.07 -7.49 -13.53
N ASP A 93 -0.47 -8.67 -13.39
CA ASP A 93 -1.08 -9.80 -12.69
C ASP A 93 -1.29 -9.55 -11.17
N GLY A 94 -0.85 -8.39 -10.66
CA GLY A 94 -0.92 -8.02 -9.26
C GLY A 94 -2.35 -7.97 -8.71
N LEU A 95 -3.31 -7.45 -9.48
CA LEU A 95 -4.71 -7.38 -9.02
C LEU A 95 -5.46 -8.71 -9.15
N GLN A 96 -5.06 -9.61 -10.07
CA GLN A 96 -5.64 -10.96 -10.13
C GLN A 96 -5.32 -11.75 -8.87
N HIS A 97 -4.05 -11.75 -8.45
CA HIS A 97 -3.64 -12.39 -7.19
C HIS A 97 -4.32 -11.78 -5.95
N LEU A 98 -4.60 -10.48 -5.98
CA LEU A 98 -5.34 -9.80 -4.92
C LEU A 98 -6.82 -10.21 -4.89
N SER A 99 -7.43 -10.45 -6.05
CA SER A 99 -8.81 -10.93 -6.16
C SER A 99 -9.02 -12.33 -5.60
N GLU A 100 -8.03 -13.21 -5.79
CA GLU A 100 -8.02 -14.59 -5.25
C GLU A 100 -7.75 -14.60 -3.75
N SER A 101 -6.85 -13.72 -3.30
CA SER A 101 -6.43 -13.67 -1.89
C SER A 101 -7.42 -12.91 -0.99
N CYS A 102 -8.10 -11.86 -1.50
CA CYS A 102 -8.91 -10.93 -0.70
C CYS A 102 -10.07 -10.30 -1.51
N ARG A 103 -11.22 -10.98 -1.57
CA ARG A 103 -12.43 -10.48 -2.24
C ARG A 103 -12.97 -9.16 -1.67
N SER A 104 -12.83 -8.93 -0.37
CA SER A 104 -13.27 -7.72 0.33
C SER A 104 -12.56 -6.45 -0.19
N LEU A 105 -11.26 -6.55 -0.49
CA LEU A 105 -10.47 -5.44 -1.01
C LEU A 105 -10.92 -5.03 -2.42
N MET A 106 -11.23 -6.01 -3.28
CA MET A 106 -11.73 -5.75 -4.63
C MET A 106 -13.07 -5.03 -4.61
N VAL A 107 -14.01 -5.47 -3.75
CA VAL A 107 -15.31 -4.79 -3.61
C VAL A 107 -15.12 -3.34 -3.15
N LYS A 108 -14.23 -3.10 -2.18
CA LYS A 108 -13.92 -1.76 -1.69
C LYS A 108 -13.28 -0.87 -2.74
N LEU A 109 -12.36 -1.42 -3.54
CA LEU A 109 -11.71 -0.72 -4.64
C LEU A 109 -12.70 -0.33 -5.75
N MET A 110 -13.63 -1.24 -6.09
CA MET A 110 -14.69 -0.97 -7.06
C MET A 110 -15.65 0.11 -6.57
N ALA A 111 -16.03 0.09 -5.28
CA ALA A 111 -16.86 1.14 -4.69
C ALA A 111 -16.20 2.52 -4.79
N MET A 112 -14.92 2.63 -4.43
CA MET A 112 -14.15 3.89 -4.52
C MET A 112 -14.02 4.40 -5.97
N SER A 113 -13.95 3.49 -6.94
CA SER A 113 -13.87 3.85 -8.36
C SER A 113 -15.21 4.35 -8.93
N LEU A 114 -16.34 3.89 -8.38
CA LEU A 114 -17.69 4.32 -8.76
C LEU A 114 -18.03 5.72 -8.20
N ASP A 115 -17.55 6.04 -7.01
CA ASP A 115 -17.75 7.37 -6.40
C ASP A 115 -17.05 8.48 -7.22
N ASN A 116 -15.84 8.22 -7.72
CA ASN A 116 -15.08 9.14 -8.58
C ASN A 116 -15.71 9.34 -9.98
N ALA A 117 -16.58 8.44 -10.44
CA ALA A 117 -17.28 8.59 -11.71
C ALA A 117 -18.45 9.59 -11.63
N SER A 118 -18.98 9.87 -10.43
CA SER A 118 -20.07 10.84 -10.25
C SER A 118 -19.61 12.31 -10.30
N GLU A 119 -18.34 12.58 -10.00
CA GLU A 119 -17.75 13.94 -10.09
C GLU A 119 -17.44 14.39 -11.53
N CYS A 120 -17.47 13.49 -12.52
CA CYS A 120 -17.26 13.88 -13.93
C CYS A 120 -18.49 14.54 -14.60
N SER A 121 -19.64 14.61 -13.94
CA SER A 121 -20.87 15.18 -14.53
C SER A 121 -21.08 16.68 -14.26
N SER A 122 -20.29 17.32 -13.39
CA SER A 122 -20.51 18.72 -12.99
C SER A 122 -19.72 19.79 -13.78
N ASN A 123 -18.81 19.43 -14.69
CA ASN A 123 -18.01 20.42 -15.44
C ASN A 123 -18.42 20.62 -16.91
N VAL A 124 -19.64 20.25 -17.32
CA VAL A 124 -20.21 20.62 -18.63
C VAL A 124 -21.50 21.43 -18.45
N LYS A 125 -21.37 22.64 -17.92
CA LYS A 125 -22.28 23.81 -18.03
C LYS A 125 -21.62 24.90 -17.19
N THR A 126 -20.90 25.87 -17.77
CA THR A 126 -21.50 27.14 -18.20
C THR A 126 -20.42 27.95 -18.91
N SER A 127 -20.59 28.24 -20.20
CA SER A 127 -19.98 29.37 -20.91
C SER A 127 -20.70 29.54 -22.25
N PHE A 128 -21.87 30.16 -22.18
CA PHE A 128 -22.43 31.08 -23.17
C PHE A 128 -23.16 32.17 -22.39
#